data_AF-A0A2R6GSS7-F1
#
_entry.id   AF-A0A2R6GSS7-F1
#
_cell.length_a   1.000
_cell.length_b   1.000
_cell.length_c   1.000
_cell.angle_alpha   90.00
_cell.angle_beta   90.00
_cell.angle_gamma   90.00
#
_symmetry.space_group_name_H-M   'P 1'
#
loop_
_entity.id
_entity.type
_entity.pdbx_description
1 polymer ?
#
loop_
_entity_poly.entity_id
_entity_poly.type
_entity_poly.pdbx_seq_one_letter_code
_entity_poly.pdbx_strand_id
1 'polypeptide(L)'
;MTQKEGTFLVTHADEASVTVRDVADSQVLTLSDNPGLESGTVIEATLEAEPPMEVTYTVTDLAAEREIPVAVVDLEPTAQAKDLAVDQPVGELTTRERAGTGEVHVLTVPDGEAAATAEAVAADEETVARAGRLGVDRVEIRTAEGVVSVRYLPD
;
A
#
# COMPACT_ATOMS: atom_id res chain seq x y z
N MET A 1 11.15 -27.84 3.82
CA MET A 1 11.21 -26.45 4.32
C MET A 1 10.53 -25.60 3.28
N THR A 2 9.48 -24.91 3.69
CA THR A 2 8.64 -24.10 2.80
C THR A 2 9.25 -22.71 2.72
N GLN A 3 9.60 -22.26 1.52
CA GLN A 3 10.19 -20.96 1.27
C GLN A 3 9.22 -20.09 0.46
N LYS A 4 9.16 -18.80 0.77
CA LYS A 4 8.34 -17.82 0.08
C LYS A 4 9.14 -16.55 -0.21
N GLU A 5 9.39 -16.32 -1.48
CA GLU A 5 9.98 -15.08 -2.00
C GLU A 5 8.86 -14.13 -2.41
N GLY A 6 8.98 -12.86 -2.08
CA GLY A 6 7.99 -11.86 -2.46
C GLY A 6 8.22 -10.48 -1.87
N THR A 7 7.20 -9.64 -2.04
CA THR A 7 7.13 -8.31 -1.45
C THR A 7 6.12 -8.32 -0.31
N PHE A 8 6.52 -7.79 0.84
CA PHE A 8 5.71 -7.82 2.05
C PHE A 8 5.60 -6.43 2.65
N LEU A 9 4.42 -6.09 3.17
CA LEU A 9 4.21 -4.95 4.05
C LEU A 9 4.37 -5.41 5.49
N VAL A 10 5.21 -4.74 6.26
CA VAL A 10 5.30 -4.90 7.70
C VAL A 10 4.07 -4.24 8.34
N THR A 11 3.10 -5.03 8.78
CA THR A 11 1.88 -4.52 9.42
C THR A 11 2.08 -4.32 10.92
N HIS A 12 2.90 -5.16 11.55
CA HIS A 12 3.25 -5.03 12.95
C HIS A 12 4.73 -5.36 13.19
N ALA A 13 5.40 -4.57 14.02
CA ALA A 13 6.75 -4.85 14.47
C ALA A 13 6.88 -4.51 15.97
N ASP A 14 7.38 -5.46 16.74
CA ASP A 14 7.84 -5.27 18.11
C ASP A 14 9.27 -5.81 18.28
N GLU A 15 9.84 -5.75 19.48
CA GLU A 15 11.22 -6.19 19.73
C GLU A 15 11.45 -7.69 19.53
N ALA A 16 10.40 -8.51 19.60
CA ALA A 16 10.49 -9.97 19.61
C ALA A 16 9.90 -10.63 18.36
N SER A 17 9.04 -9.93 17.61
CA SER A 17 8.35 -10.47 16.45
C SER A 17 7.92 -9.40 15.46
N VAL A 18 7.73 -9.84 14.21
CA VAL A 18 7.23 -9.00 13.12
C VAL A 18 6.12 -9.75 12.41
N THR A 19 5.01 -9.07 12.13
CA THR A 19 3.97 -9.57 11.24
C THR A 19 4.07 -8.87 9.90
N VAL A 20 4.16 -9.67 8.85
CA VAL A 20 4.23 -9.18 7.47
C VAL A 20 3.05 -9.71 6.67
N ARG A 21 2.55 -8.89 5.74
CA ARG A 21 1.50 -9.25 4.79
C ARG A 21 2.10 -9.27 3.39
N ASP A 22 1.99 -10.39 2.70
CA ASP A 22 2.32 -10.47 1.28
C ASP A 22 1.37 -9.55 0.49
N VAL A 23 1.92 -8.62 -0.27
CA VAL A 23 1.12 -7.64 -1.03
C VAL A 23 0.46 -8.24 -2.28
N ALA A 24 0.91 -9.41 -2.75
CA ALA A 24 0.38 -10.10 -3.91
C ALA A 24 -0.87 -10.93 -3.57
N ASP A 25 -0.85 -11.72 -2.48
CA ASP A 25 -1.93 -12.64 -2.11
C ASP A 25 -2.58 -12.35 -0.76
N SER A 26 -2.13 -11.30 -0.05
CA SER A 26 -2.62 -10.90 1.28
C SER A 26 -2.38 -11.94 2.37
N GLN A 27 -1.52 -12.93 2.16
CA GLN A 27 -1.15 -13.88 3.20
C GLN A 27 -0.40 -13.16 4.33
N VAL A 28 -0.82 -13.39 5.56
CA VAL A 28 -0.15 -12.87 6.77
C VAL A 28 0.82 -13.93 7.31
N LEU A 29 2.05 -13.52 7.58
CA LEU A 29 3.14 -14.35 8.07
C LEU A 29 3.75 -13.69 9.31
N THR A 30 4.12 -14.50 10.30
CA THR A 30 4.79 -14.03 11.52
C THR A 30 6.24 -14.45 11.49
N LEU A 31 7.14 -13.46 11.58
CA LEU A 31 8.56 -13.65 11.76
C LEU A 31 8.87 -13.92 13.23
N SER A 32 9.72 -14.92 13.50
CA SER A 32 10.10 -15.33 14.87
C SER A 32 11.05 -14.39 15.58
N ASP A 33 11.61 -13.42 14.86
CA ASP A 33 12.51 -12.39 15.36
C ASP A 33 12.30 -11.10 14.55
N ASN A 34 12.74 -9.97 15.11
CA ASN A 34 12.74 -8.69 14.42
C ASN A 34 14.17 -8.28 14.02
N PRO A 35 14.55 -8.36 12.72
CA PRO A 35 15.87 -7.95 12.25
C PRO A 35 16.07 -6.42 12.18
N GLY A 36 15.17 -5.62 12.77
CA GLY A 36 15.18 -4.16 12.73
C GLY A 36 14.11 -3.54 11.81
N LEU A 37 13.09 -4.30 11.44
CA LEU A 37 11.98 -3.86 10.60
C LEU A 37 11.00 -2.99 11.40
N GLU A 38 10.46 -1.99 10.72
CA GLU A 38 9.46 -1.06 11.28
C GLU A 38 8.10 -1.23 10.59
N SER A 39 7.01 -1.07 11.35
CA SER A 39 5.65 -1.03 10.82
C SER A 39 5.49 0.03 9.73
N GLY A 40 4.77 -0.31 8.66
CA GLY A 40 4.56 0.54 7.49
C GLY A 40 5.63 0.37 6.41
N THR A 41 6.71 -0.36 6.68
CA THR A 41 7.80 -0.60 5.72
C THR A 41 7.44 -1.69 4.73
N VAL A 42 7.83 -1.50 3.46
CA VAL A 42 7.73 -2.53 2.43
C VAL A 42 9.08 -3.18 2.23
N ILE A 43 9.12 -4.51 2.31
CA ILE A 43 10.33 -5.31 2.12
C ILE A 43 10.19 -6.23 0.91
N GLU A 44 11.30 -6.46 0.21
CA GLU A 44 11.47 -7.55 -0.75
C GLU A 44 12.38 -8.58 -0.09
N ALA A 45 11.86 -9.78 0.15
CA ALA A 45 12.53 -10.75 0.98
C ALA A 45 12.21 -12.19 0.60
N THR A 46 13.04 -13.10 1.07
CA THR A 46 12.80 -14.54 1.05
C THR A 46 12.62 -15.06 2.47
N LEU A 47 11.43 -15.58 2.75
CA LEU A 47 11.03 -16.10 4.05
C LEU A 47 11.09 -17.63 4.06
N GLU A 48 11.62 -18.23 5.12
CA GLU A 48 11.65 -19.69 5.30
C GLU A 48 10.89 -20.08 6.56
N ALA A 49 10.00 -21.08 6.44
CA ALA A 49 9.22 -21.59 7.55
C ALA A 49 10.10 -22.40 8.52
N GLU A 50 9.93 -22.16 9.83
CA GLU A 50 10.74 -22.79 10.86
C GLU A 50 10.18 -24.17 11.29
N PRO A 51 11.02 -25.23 11.30
CA PRO A 51 10.59 -26.55 11.73
C PRO A 51 10.38 -26.64 13.25
N PRO A 52 9.61 -27.63 13.75
CA PRO A 52 8.88 -28.64 12.97
C PRO A 52 7.45 -28.22 12.63
N MET A 53 6.94 -27.15 13.24
CA MET A 53 5.53 -26.75 13.09
C MET A 53 5.29 -25.90 11.84
N GLU A 54 6.33 -25.24 11.31
CA GLU A 54 6.25 -24.39 10.10
C GLU A 54 5.18 -23.28 10.23
N VAL A 55 5.05 -22.72 11.45
CA VAL A 55 4.08 -21.65 11.80
C VAL A 55 4.71 -20.26 11.84
N THR A 56 6.00 -20.19 12.16
CA THR A 56 6.80 -18.96 12.16
C THR A 56 7.81 -19.02 11.02
N TYR A 57 8.25 -17.85 10.60
CA TYR A 57 9.16 -17.67 9.48
C TYR A 57 10.40 -16.90 9.93
N THR A 58 11.49 -17.05 9.20
CA THR A 58 12.68 -16.21 9.34
C THR A 58 13.05 -15.61 8.00
N VAL A 59 13.67 -14.43 8.02
CA VAL A 59 14.17 -13.76 6.81
C VAL A 59 15.51 -14.39 6.44
N THR A 60 15.54 -15.14 5.34
CA THR A 60 16.77 -15.77 4.84
C THR A 60 17.54 -14.87 3.87
N ASP A 61 16.82 -13.97 3.20
CA ASP A 61 17.38 -12.97 2.30
C ASP A 61 16.50 -11.72 2.35
N LEU A 62 17.12 -10.55 2.50
CA LEU A 62 16.46 -9.24 2.47
C LEU A 62 17.07 -8.45 1.31
N ALA A 63 16.35 -8.41 0.19
CA ALA A 63 16.82 -7.81 -1.05
C ALA A 63 16.64 -6.28 -1.05
N ALA A 64 15.52 -5.80 -0.49
CA ALA A 64 15.22 -4.38 -0.39
C ALA A 64 14.33 -4.08 0.82
N GLU A 65 14.46 -2.87 1.34
CA GLU A 65 13.64 -2.29 2.40
C GLU A 65 13.36 -0.83 2.03
N ARG A 66 12.10 -0.43 2.03
CA ARG A 66 11.70 0.94 1.66
C ARG A 66 10.44 1.40 2.35
N GLU A 67 10.45 2.65 2.76
CA GLU A 67 9.25 3.39 3.16
C GLU A 67 8.64 4.04 1.92
N ILE A 68 7.34 3.87 1.71
CA ILE A 68 6.62 4.50 0.60
C ILE A 68 5.86 5.71 1.15
N PRO A 69 6.29 6.95 0.86
CA PRO A 69 5.59 8.14 1.34
C PRO A 69 4.18 8.22 0.73
N VAL A 70 3.20 8.41 1.61
CA VAL A 70 1.80 8.69 1.25
C VAL A 70 1.47 10.10 1.73
N ALA A 71 1.13 11.00 0.80
CA ALA A 71 0.89 12.40 1.13
C ALA A 71 -0.36 12.95 0.47
N VAL A 72 -1.17 13.67 1.25
CA VAL A 72 -2.18 14.59 0.72
C VAL A 72 -1.46 15.85 0.26
N VAL A 73 -1.60 16.20 -1.02
CA VAL A 73 -0.91 17.34 -1.63
C VAL A 73 -1.91 18.42 -2.06
N ASP A 74 -1.50 19.68 -1.92
CA ASP A 74 -2.29 20.85 -2.36
C ASP A 74 -2.19 21.03 -3.88
N LEU A 75 -2.71 20.04 -4.60
CA LEU A 75 -2.83 20.03 -6.06
C LEU A 75 -4.19 19.47 -6.43
N GLU A 76 -4.81 20.08 -7.43
CA GLU A 76 -6.07 19.56 -7.94
C GLU A 76 -5.91 18.17 -8.61
N PRO A 77 -6.95 17.31 -8.54
CA PRO A 77 -7.08 16.15 -9.39
C PRO A 77 -6.97 16.52 -10.87
N THR A 78 -6.46 15.61 -11.70
CA THR A 78 -6.38 15.84 -13.14
C THR A 78 -7.78 15.96 -13.76
N ALA A 79 -7.87 16.61 -14.92
CA ALA A 79 -9.13 16.66 -15.70
C ALA A 79 -9.74 15.26 -15.88
N GLN A 80 -8.92 14.27 -16.26
CA GLN A 80 -9.36 12.88 -16.38
C GLN A 80 -9.94 12.28 -15.08
N ALA A 81 -9.38 12.63 -13.91
CA ALA A 81 -9.88 12.14 -12.63
C ALA A 81 -11.22 12.82 -12.27
N LYS A 82 -11.36 14.11 -12.58
CA LYS A 82 -12.64 14.83 -12.42
C LYS A 82 -13.71 14.27 -13.37
N ASP A 83 -13.37 14.03 -14.63
CA ASP A 83 -14.28 13.45 -15.62
C ASP A 83 -14.77 12.06 -15.20
N LEU A 84 -13.87 11.24 -14.64
CA LEU A 84 -14.21 9.94 -14.07
C LEU A 84 -15.25 10.03 -12.94
N ALA A 85 -15.11 11.02 -12.08
CA ALA A 85 -16.00 11.18 -10.94
C ALA A 85 -17.40 11.65 -11.34
N VAL A 86 -17.55 12.40 -12.44
CA VAL A 86 -18.86 12.91 -12.93
C VAL A 86 -19.84 11.78 -13.24
N ASP A 87 -19.36 10.70 -13.86
CA ASP A 87 -20.19 9.56 -14.27
C ASP A 87 -20.30 8.48 -13.17
N GLN A 88 -19.63 8.68 -12.04
CA GLN A 88 -19.51 7.69 -10.96
C GLN A 88 -20.40 8.05 -9.76
N PRO A 89 -21.26 7.14 -9.27
CA PRO A 89 -22.06 7.37 -8.06
C PRO A 89 -21.20 7.69 -6.82
N VAL A 90 -21.76 8.47 -5.89
CA VAL A 90 -21.12 8.72 -4.58
C VAL A 90 -20.93 7.39 -3.83
N GLY A 91 -19.75 7.20 -3.25
CA GLY A 91 -19.33 5.98 -2.55
C GLY A 91 -18.63 4.96 -3.45
N GLU A 92 -18.61 5.16 -4.76
CA GLU A 92 -17.93 4.27 -5.69
C GLU A 92 -16.46 4.64 -5.88
N LEU A 93 -15.69 3.65 -6.38
CA LEU A 93 -14.27 3.74 -6.68
C LEU A 93 -14.02 3.21 -8.10
N THR A 94 -13.35 4.01 -8.93
CA THR A 94 -12.80 3.56 -10.20
C THR A 94 -11.28 3.54 -10.14
N THR A 95 -10.67 2.44 -10.59
CA THR A 95 -9.23 2.34 -10.78
C THR A 95 -8.88 2.43 -12.27
N ARG A 96 -7.75 3.07 -12.59
CA ARG A 96 -7.19 3.11 -13.95
C ARG A 96 -5.68 2.94 -13.92
N GLU A 97 -5.19 2.03 -14.76
CA GLU A 97 -3.77 1.90 -15.04
C GLU A 97 -3.26 3.14 -15.77
N ARG A 98 -2.01 3.51 -15.49
CA ARG A 98 -1.30 4.55 -16.24
C ARG A 98 -0.51 3.92 -17.38
N ALA A 99 -0.19 4.72 -18.40
CA ALA A 99 0.83 4.31 -19.36
C ALA A 99 2.18 4.21 -18.62
N GLY A 100 2.73 3.01 -18.51
CA GLY A 100 3.92 2.71 -17.70
C GLY A 100 3.56 2.14 -16.34
N THR A 101 4.42 2.35 -15.34
CA THR A 101 4.20 1.90 -13.96
C THR A 101 3.26 2.87 -13.23
N GLY A 102 2.36 2.33 -12.41
CA GLY A 102 1.47 3.09 -11.55
C GLY A 102 0.00 3.03 -11.93
N GLU A 103 -0.82 3.60 -11.06
CA GLU A 103 -2.28 3.49 -11.08
C GLU A 103 -2.90 4.78 -10.54
N VAL A 104 -4.14 5.07 -10.93
CA VAL A 104 -4.94 6.13 -10.32
C VAL A 104 -6.23 5.54 -9.82
N HIS A 105 -6.58 5.86 -8.58
CA HIS A 105 -7.89 5.58 -8.00
C HIS A 105 -8.67 6.88 -7.91
N VAL A 106 -9.95 6.84 -8.25
CA VAL A 106 -10.87 7.97 -8.18
C VAL A 106 -12.06 7.56 -7.35
N LEU A 107 -12.18 8.16 -6.17
CA LEU A 107 -13.30 7.98 -5.26
C LEU A 107 -14.23 9.18 -5.41
N THR A 108 -15.52 8.91 -5.63
CA THR A 108 -16.56 9.93 -5.55
C THR A 108 -17.10 9.94 -4.13
N VAL A 109 -17.00 11.07 -3.45
CA VAL A 109 -17.37 11.22 -2.04
C VAL A 109 -18.46 12.27 -1.87
N PRO A 110 -19.20 12.29 -0.75
CA PRO A 110 -20.12 13.37 -0.46
C PRO A 110 -19.41 14.73 -0.39
N ASP A 111 -20.15 15.80 -0.72
CA ASP A 111 -19.64 17.17 -0.60
C ASP A 111 -19.21 17.46 0.85
N GLY A 112 -18.01 18.02 1.00
CA GLY A 112 -17.41 18.29 2.31
C GLY A 112 -16.65 17.12 2.95
N GLU A 113 -16.68 15.91 2.37
CA GLU A 113 -15.98 14.73 2.93
C GLU A 113 -14.59 14.48 2.33
N ALA A 114 -14.26 15.10 1.19
CA ALA A 114 -13.02 14.82 0.45
C ALA A 114 -11.73 14.94 1.28
N ALA A 115 -11.62 15.92 2.18
CA ALA A 115 -10.46 16.07 3.05
C ALA A 115 -10.34 14.91 4.05
N ALA A 116 -11.44 14.57 4.75
CA ALA A 116 -11.45 13.48 5.72
C ALA A 116 -11.20 12.12 5.05
N THR A 117 -11.79 11.89 3.87
CA THR A 117 -11.51 10.68 3.10
C THR A 117 -10.06 10.62 2.64
N ALA A 118 -9.46 11.73 2.21
CA ALA A 118 -8.05 11.77 1.83
C ALA A 118 -7.13 11.43 3.00
N GLU A 119 -7.40 11.95 4.19
CA GLU A 119 -6.66 11.61 5.42
C GLU A 119 -6.80 10.13 5.78
N ALA A 120 -8.02 9.58 5.69
CA ALA A 120 -8.27 8.16 5.97
C ALA A 120 -7.50 7.25 5.00
N VAL A 121 -7.52 7.57 3.70
CA VAL A 121 -6.77 6.83 2.68
C VAL A 121 -5.26 6.99 2.88
N ALA A 122 -4.80 8.16 3.32
CA ALA A 122 -3.37 8.41 3.58
C ALA A 122 -2.83 7.53 4.72
N ALA A 123 -3.67 7.24 5.71
CA ALA A 123 -3.34 6.43 6.87
C ALA A 123 -3.63 4.93 6.70
N ASP A 124 -4.18 4.52 5.56
CA ASP A 124 -4.57 3.12 5.31
C ASP A 124 -3.37 2.28 4.87
N GLU A 125 -3.12 1.18 5.59
CA GLU A 125 -2.11 0.17 5.23
C GLU A 125 -2.35 -0.43 3.84
N GLU A 126 -3.60 -0.50 3.38
CA GLU A 126 -3.93 -1.00 2.05
C GLU A 126 -3.38 -0.07 0.96
N THR A 127 -3.30 1.25 1.21
CA THR A 127 -2.65 2.20 0.29
C THR A 127 -1.17 1.86 0.12
N VAL A 128 -0.47 1.53 1.22
CA VAL A 128 0.95 1.15 1.18
C VAL A 128 1.13 -0.24 0.56
N ALA A 129 0.30 -1.22 0.93
CA ALA A 129 0.34 -2.56 0.35
C ALA A 129 0.15 -2.51 -1.17
N ARG A 130 -0.83 -1.72 -1.64
CA ARG A 130 -1.08 -1.49 -3.06
C ARG A 130 0.15 -0.87 -3.74
N ALA A 131 0.77 0.13 -3.12
CA ALA A 131 1.96 0.77 -3.64
C ALA A 131 3.16 -0.21 -3.74
N GLY A 132 3.34 -1.05 -2.71
CA GLY A 132 4.31 -2.13 -2.71
C GLY A 132 4.09 -3.11 -3.85
N ARG A 133 2.85 -3.56 -4.05
CA ARG A 133 2.46 -4.47 -5.15
C ARG A 133 2.68 -3.88 -6.54
N LEU A 134 2.44 -2.58 -6.70
CA LEU A 134 2.65 -1.88 -7.95
C LEU A 134 4.13 -1.55 -8.22
N GLY A 135 5.02 -1.72 -7.23
CA GLY A 135 6.43 -1.35 -7.34
C GLY A 135 6.62 0.15 -7.55
N VAL A 136 5.75 0.99 -7.00
CA VAL A 136 5.84 2.46 -7.10
C VAL A 136 6.53 3.05 -5.89
N ASP A 137 7.08 4.26 -6.03
CA ASP A 137 7.93 4.88 -5.01
C ASP A 137 7.21 5.89 -4.13
N ARG A 138 6.06 6.40 -4.56
CA ARG A 138 5.24 7.29 -3.73
C ARG A 138 3.75 7.26 -4.08
N VAL A 139 2.94 7.72 -3.14
CA VAL A 139 1.50 7.92 -3.31
C VAL A 139 1.14 9.39 -3.04
N GLU A 140 0.50 10.02 -4.03
CA GLU A 140 -0.05 11.38 -3.90
C GLU A 140 -1.57 11.32 -3.88
N ILE A 141 -2.18 11.94 -2.87
CA ILE A 141 -3.62 12.08 -2.74
C ILE A 141 -3.99 13.53 -3.02
N ARG A 142 -4.92 13.72 -3.95
CA ARG A 142 -5.42 15.02 -4.41
C ARG A 142 -6.90 15.10 -4.20
N THR A 143 -7.38 16.27 -3.80
CA THR A 143 -8.80 16.48 -3.48
C THR A 143 -9.40 17.60 -4.31
N ALA A 144 -10.67 17.43 -4.65
CA ALA A 144 -11.57 18.48 -5.11
C ALA A 144 -12.95 18.24 -4.46
N GLU A 145 -13.88 19.16 -4.66
CA GLU A 145 -15.27 18.97 -4.22
C GLU A 145 -15.82 17.64 -4.78
N GLY A 146 -16.27 16.76 -3.89
CA GLY A 146 -16.81 15.44 -4.22
C GLY A 146 -15.81 14.42 -4.77
N VAL A 147 -14.50 14.72 -4.82
CA VAL A 147 -13.50 13.85 -5.47
C VAL A 147 -12.24 13.66 -4.64
N VAL A 148 -11.83 12.41 -4.45
CA VAL A 148 -10.48 12.04 -3.98
C VAL A 148 -9.77 11.24 -5.06
N SER A 149 -8.59 11.70 -5.47
CA SER A 149 -7.75 11.04 -6.46
C SER A 149 -6.46 10.56 -5.80
N VAL A 150 -6.28 9.25 -5.72
CA VAL A 150 -5.07 8.60 -5.21
C VAL A 150 -4.19 8.21 -6.40
N ARG A 151 -2.94 8.63 -6.39
CA ARG A 151 -2.01 8.44 -7.51
C ARG A 151 -0.80 7.65 -7.03
N TYR A 152 -0.64 6.46 -7.57
CA TYR A 152 0.52 5.60 -7.38
C TYR A 152 1.54 5.93 -8.46
N LEU A 153 2.68 6.50 -8.06
CA LEU A 153 3.63 7.12 -8.98
C LEU A 153 4.99 6.42 -8.95
N PRO A 154 5.55 6.05 -10.12
CA PRO A 154 6.97 5.72 -10.21
C PRO A 154 7.80 6.98 -9.99
N ASP A 155 9.06 6.81 -9.59
CA ASP A 155 10.06 7.87 -9.36
C ASP A 155 9.89 9.15 -10.22
#